data_AF-A0ABD0RHA9-F1
#
_entry.id   AF-A0ABD0RHA9-F1
#
_cell.length_a   1.000
_cell.length_b   1.000
_cell.length_c   1.000
_cell.angle_alpha   90.00
_cell.angle_beta   90.00
_cell.angle_gamma   90.00
#
_symmetry.space_group_name_H-M   'P 1'
#
loop_
_entity.id
_entity.type
_entity.pdbx_description
1 polymer ?
#
loop_
_entity_poly.entity_id
_entity_poly.type
_entity_poly.pdbx_seq_one_letter_code
_entity_poly.pdbx_strand_id
1 'polypeptide(L)' 'DMQVSGVEDDSRALNIIIHKPTSNPHAKPVPILQANFIFADHIRCIIAKQRLAKGRIQARRMKMQRIA' A
#
# COMPACT_ATOMS: atom_id res chain seq x y z
N ASP A 1 -0.29 7.04 -4.14
CA ASP A 1 -0.96 6.34 -3.01
C ASP A 1 -0.74 4.84 -3.16
N MET A 2 -0.96 4.01 -2.14
CA MET A 2 -0.81 2.56 -2.24
C MET A 2 -2.02 1.76 -1.74
N GLN A 3 -2.27 0.63 -2.39
CA GLN A 3 -3.24 -0.39 -1.99
C GLN A 3 -2.51 -1.69 -1.68
N VAL A 4 -2.98 -2.41 -0.66
CA VAL A 4 -2.38 -3.67 -0.19
C VAL A 4 -3.52 -4.66 0.05
N SER A 5 -3.47 -5.81 -0.62
CA SER A 5 -4.42 -6.91 -0.47
C SER A 5 -3.69 -8.23 -0.25
N GLY A 6 -4.35 -9.20 0.38
CA GLY A 6 -3.87 -10.58 0.36
C GLY A 6 -4.03 -11.19 -1.03
N VAL A 7 -3.24 -12.21 -1.33
CA VAL A 7 -3.45 -13.06 -2.51
C VAL A 7 -4.33 -14.24 -2.08
N GLU A 8 -5.31 -14.59 -2.90
CA GLU A 8 -6.15 -15.77 -2.68
C GLU A 8 -5.28 -17.03 -2.68
N ASP A 9 -5.58 -17.96 -1.77
CA ASP A 9 -4.85 -19.24 -1.59
C ASP A 9 -3.34 -19.14 -1.27
N ASP A 10 -2.76 -17.94 -1.11
CA ASP A 10 -1.40 -17.75 -0.64
C ASP A 10 -1.32 -16.80 0.57
N SER A 11 -1.33 -17.41 1.76
CA SER A 11 -1.26 -16.70 3.03
C SER A 11 0.06 -15.96 3.27
N ARG A 12 1.08 -16.20 2.44
CA ARG A 12 2.40 -15.56 2.51
C ARG A 12 2.57 -14.46 1.47
N ALA A 13 1.58 -14.20 0.61
CA ALA A 13 1.70 -13.20 -0.44
C ALA A 13 0.78 -12.00 -0.22
N LEU A 14 1.31 -10.82 -0.55
CA LEU A 14 0.54 -9.57 -0.63
C LEU A 14 0.64 -9.01 -2.05
N ASN A 15 -0.50 -8.70 -2.66
CA ASN A 15 -0.55 -7.87 -3.85
C ASN A 15 -0.49 -6.40 -3.44
N ILE A 16 0.51 -5.67 -3.94
CA ILE A 16 0.71 -4.25 -3.65
C ILE A 16 0.63 -3.47 -4.94
N ILE A 17 -0.23 -2.45 -4.94
CA ILE A 17 -0.41 -1.53 -6.07
C ILE A 17 -0.04 -0.12 -5.64
N ILE A 18 0.93 0.47 -6.34
CA ILE A 18 1.32 1.87 -6.16
C ILE A 18 0.69 2.68 -7.29
N HIS A 19 0.02 3.76 -6.94
CA HIS A 19 -0.62 4.68 -7.88
C HIS A 19 0.18 5.97 -8.01
N LYS A 20 0.20 6.51 -9.23
CA LYS A 20 0.74 7.83 -9.56
C LYS A 20 0.14 8.87 -8.60
N PRO A 21 0.94 9.77 -8.02
CA PRO A 21 0.42 10.90 -7.26
C PRO A 21 -0.47 11.77 -8.17
N THR A 22 -1.69 12.07 -7.73
CA THR A 22 -2.59 13.03 -8.39
C THR A 22 -2.96 14.15 -7.40
N SER A 23 -3.00 15.38 -7.89
CA SER A 23 -3.54 16.54 -7.16
C SER A 23 -5.06 16.65 -7.33
N ASN A 24 -5.61 16.11 -8.42
CA ASN A 24 -7.06 16.10 -8.67
C ASN A 24 -7.71 14.95 -7.87
N PRO A 25 -8.60 15.26 -6.89
CA PRO A 25 -9.29 14.25 -6.08
C PRO A 25 -10.27 13.37 -6.89
N HIS A 26 -10.75 13.85 -8.04
CA HIS A 26 -11.73 13.16 -8.88
C HIS A 26 -11.07 12.34 -9.99
N ALA A 27 -9.75 12.45 -10.17
CA ALA A 27 -9.03 11.66 -11.16
C ALA A 27 -8.96 10.19 -10.71
N LYS A 28 -9.24 9.27 -11.63
CA LYS A 28 -9.07 7.84 -11.38
C LYS A 28 -7.61 7.54 -11.01
N PRO A 29 -7.34 6.77 -9.94
CA PRO A 29 -5.99 6.36 -9.61
C PRO A 29 -5.35 5.57 -10.76
N VAL A 30 -4.14 5.96 -11.17
CA VAL A 30 -3.39 5.25 -12.24
C VAL A 30 -2.28 4.43 -11.60
N PRO A 31 -2.29 3.08 -11.71
CA PRO A 31 -1.22 2.25 -11.18
C PRO A 31 0.09 2.49 -11.94
N ILE A 32 1.19 2.59 -11.21
CA ILE A 32 2.56 2.71 -11.74
C ILE A 32 3.43 1.51 -11.36
N LEU A 33 2.99 0.71 -10.38
CA LEU A 33 3.57 -0.57 -10.02
C LEU A 33 2.45 -1.46 -9.46
N GLN A 34 2.43 -2.71 -9.89
CA GLN A 34 1.64 -3.77 -9.28
C GLN A 34 2.49 -5.04 -9.24
N ALA A 35 2.63 -5.63 -8.06
CA ALA A 35 3.39 -6.86 -7.88
C ALA A 35 2.91 -7.64 -6.65
N ASN A 36 3.17 -8.95 -6.68
CA ASN A 36 3.01 -9.83 -5.53
C ASN A 36 4.33 -9.92 -4.76
N PHE A 37 4.26 -9.66 -3.46
CA PHE A 37 5.38 -9.76 -2.53
C PHE A 37 5.18 -10.99 -1.67
N ILE A 38 6.08 -11.96 -1.82
CA ILE A 38 6.06 -13.23 -1.09
C ILE A 38 6.96 -13.11 0.13
N PHE A 39 6.41 -13.43 1.30
CA PHE A 39 7.12 -13.43 2.57
C PHE A 39 7.53 -14.86 2.95
N ALA A 40 8.54 -14.97 3.81
CA ALA A 40 9.03 -16.29 4.24
C ALA A 40 7.94 -17.11 4.95
N ASP A 41 7.11 -16.44 5.75
CA ASP A 41 6.06 -17.04 6.57
C ASP A 41 4.84 -16.12 6.70
N HIS A 42 3.72 -16.69 7.15
CA HIS A 42 2.45 -16.00 7.30
C HIS A 42 2.49 -14.84 8.30
N ILE A 43 3.26 -14.99 9.38
CA ILE A 43 3.38 -13.96 10.42
C ILE A 43 4.06 -12.72 9.83
N ARG A 44 5.14 -12.90 9.05
CA ARG A 44 5.83 -11.80 8.36
C ARG A 44 4.91 -11.12 7.32
N CYS A 45 4.10 -11.88 6.60
CA CYS A 45 3.08 -11.34 5.69
C CYS A 45 2.10 -10.42 6.44
N ILE A 46 1.55 -10.88 7.57
CA ILE A 46 0.63 -10.08 8.40
C ILE A 46 1.32 -8.81 8.93
N ILE A 47 2.53 -8.93 9.48
CA ILE A 47 3.29 -7.78 10.01
C ILE A 47 3.55 -6.76 8.90
N ALA A 48 3.94 -7.20 7.71
CA ALA A 48 4.17 -6.33 6.58
C ALA A 48 2.90 -5.57 6.19
N LYS A 49 1.75 -6.27 6.09
CA LYS A 49 0.44 -5.65 5.82
C LYS A 49 0.11 -4.57 6.84
N GLN A 50 0.27 -4.86 8.13
CA GLN A 50 0.02 -3.89 9.21
C GLN A 50 0.96 -2.68 9.14
N ARG A 51 2.26 -2.90 8.92
CA ARG A 51 3.26 -1.82 8.79
C ARG A 51 2.97 -0.93 7.59
N LEU A 52 2.60 -1.50 6.44
CA LEU A 52 2.24 -0.74 5.24
C LEU A 52 0.99 0.11 5.46
N ALA A 53 -0.05 -0.44 6.10
CA ALA A 53 -1.26 0.30 6.45
C ALA A 53 -0.97 1.49 7.37
N LYS A 54 -0.19 1.27 8.43
CA LYS A 54 0.24 2.32 9.38
C LYS A 54 1.11 3.36 8.70
N GLY A 55 2.09 2.93 7.91
CA GLY A 55 2.99 3.81 7.16
C GLY A 55 2.26 4.71 6.17
N ARG A 56 1.24 4.19 5.47
CA ARG A 56 0.40 4.98 4.55
C ARG A 56 -0.32 6.12 5.27
N ILE A 57 -0.91 5.84 6.44
CA ILE A 57 -1.59 6.87 7.25
C ILE A 57 -0.59 7.93 7.71
N GLN A 58 0.59 7.50 8.18
CA GLN A 58 1.64 8.42 8.61
C GLN A 58 2.13 9.31 7.46
N ALA A 59 2.41 8.74 6.28
CA ALA A 59 2.83 9.50 5.10
C ALA A 59 1.76 10.51 4.66
N ARG A 60 0.47 10.12 4.72
CA ARG A 60 -0.65 11.03 4.42
C ARG A 60 -0.72 12.19 5.42
N ARG A 61 -0.57 11.92 6.72
CA ARG A 61 -0.52 12.97 7.76
C ARG A 61 0.64 13.93 7.54
N MET A 62 1.85 13.41 7.29
CA MET A 62 3.03 14.23 7.00
C MET A 62 2.83 15.11 5.76
N LYS A 63 2.18 14.60 4.71
CA LYS A 63 1.85 15.39 3.51
C LYS A 63 0.92 16.55 3.83
N MET A 64 -0.09 16.35 4.68
CA MET A 64 -1.02 17.43 5.07
C MET A 64 -0.35 18.49 5.96
N GLN A 65 0.57 18.09 6.84
CA GLN A 65 1.30 19.04 7.69
C GLN A 65 2.23 19.98 6.90
N ARG A 66 2.73 19.56 5.73
CA ARG A 66 3.59 20.39 4.88
C ARG A 66 2.86 21.41 4.02
N ILE A 67 1.53 21.39 4.02
CA ILE A 67 0.68 22.31 3.24
C ILE A 67 -0.23 23.15 4.14
N ALA A 68 0.00 23.11 5.46
CA ALA A 68 -0.70 23.90 6.47
C ALA A 68 0.12 25.14 6.84
#